data_AF-A0A519KTM5-F1
#
_entry.id   AF-A0A519KTM5-F1
#
_cell.length_a   1.000
_cell.length_b   1.000
_cell.length_c   1.000
_cell.angle_alpha   90.00
_cell.angle_beta   90.00
_cell.angle_gamma   90.00
#
_symmetry.space_group_name_H-M   'P 1'
#
loop_
_entity.id
_entity.type
_entity.pdbx_description
1 polymer ?
#
loop_
_entity_poly.entity_id
_entity_poly.type
_entity_poly.pdbx_seq_one_letter_code
_entity_poly.pdbx_strand_id
1 'polypeptide(L)' 'FTAEEVIGKQVMILLNLAPRKIRGIESQGMLLLTTKADGKLSFVTPDETVENGIEIG' A
#
# COMPACT_ATOMS: atom_id res chain seq x y z
N PHE A 1 8.56 9.85 4.17
CA PHE A 1 7.60 9.67 3.07
C PHE A 1 7.08 11.03 2.72
N THR A 2 7.60 11.61 1.64
CA THR A 2 6.92 12.73 0.98
C THR A 2 5.90 12.18 -0.02
N ALA A 3 4.95 13.00 -0.45
CA ALA A 3 3.92 12.56 -1.39
C ALA A 3 4.52 12.23 -2.76
N GLU A 4 5.58 12.93 -3.16
CA GLU A 4 6.26 12.75 -4.44
C GLU A 4 7.00 11.41 -4.53
N GLU A 5 7.56 10.94 -3.41
CA GLU A 5 8.30 9.67 -3.34
C GLU A 5 7.43 8.42 -3.56
N VAL A 6 6.10 8.56 -3.51
CA VAL A 6 5.15 7.45 -3.63
C VAL A 6 4.67 7.29 -5.07
N ILE A 7 4.76 8.35 -5.89
CA ILE A 7 4.31 8.32 -7.28
C ILE A 7 5.16 7.34 -8.09
N GLY A 8 4.50 6.41 -8.80
CA GLY A 8 5.16 5.41 -9.64
C GLY A 8 5.67 4.17 -8.91
N LYS A 9 5.54 4.07 -7.58
CA LYS A 9 5.86 2.85 -6.85
C LYS A 9 4.72 1.84 -6.92
N GLN A 10 5.05 0.59 -7.22
CA GLN A 10 4.10 -0.51 -7.04
C GLN A 10 3.97 -0.82 -5.55
N VAL A 11 2.75 -1.09 -5.12
CA VAL A 11 2.40 -1.33 -3.73
C VAL A 11 1.37 -2.45 -3.66
N MET A 12 1.34 -3.15 -2.54
CA MET A 12 0.30 -4.13 -2.25
C MET A 12 -0.86 -3.48 -1.49
N ILE A 13 -2.09 -3.74 -1.95
CA ILE A 13 -3.31 -3.18 -1.37
C ILE A 13 -4.26 -4.31 -1.02
N LEU A 14 -4.75 -4.29 0.21
CA LEU A 14 -5.85 -5.13 0.65
C LEU A 14 -7.18 -4.43 0.31
N LEU A 15 -7.91 -4.99 -0.66
CA LEU A 15 -9.15 -4.41 -1.21
C LEU A 15 -10.44 -5.02 -0.66
N ASN A 16 -10.37 -6.18 0.01
CA ASN A 16 -11.55 -6.89 0.52
C ASN A 16 -12.14 -6.30 1.83
N LEU A 17 -11.67 -5.13 2.26
CA LEU A 17 -12.16 -4.45 3.44
C LEU A 17 -13.36 -3.56 3.09
N ALA A 18 -14.36 -3.54 3.97
CA ALA A 18 -15.45 -2.59 3.84
C ALA A 18 -14.91 -1.14 3.88
N PRO A 19 -15.40 -0.23 3.01
CA PRO A 19 -14.99 1.16 3.01
C PRO A 19 -15.16 1.79 4.39
N ARG A 20 -14.15 2.54 4.84
CA ARG A 20 -14.17 3.22 6.14
C ARG A 20 -13.74 4.67 5.98
N LYS A 21 -14.44 5.58 6.65
CA LYS A 21 -14.03 6.98 6.71
C LYS A 21 -12.89 7.16 7.70
N ILE A 22 -11.77 7.67 7.22
CA ILE A 22 -10.59 8.03 8.02
C ILE A 22 -10.39 9.54 7.85
N ARG A 23 -10.55 10.29 8.95
CA ARG A 23 -10.39 11.76 8.96
C ARG A 23 -11.25 12.49 7.89
N GLY A 24 -12.45 11.99 7.63
CA GLY A 24 -13.39 12.57 6.65
C GLY A 24 -13.20 12.10 5.21
N ILE A 25 -12.13 11.36 4.90
CA ILE A 25 -11.87 10.79 3.58
C ILE A 25 -12.25 9.31 3.60
N GLU A 26 -12.91 8.83 2.55
CA GLU A 26 -13.23 7.41 2.42
C GLU A 26 -12.00 6.61 2.00
N SER A 27 -11.60 5.66 2.84
CA SER A 27 -10.54 4.71 2.55
C SER A 27 -11.12 3.54 1.76
N GLN A 28 -10.56 3.32 0.56
CA GLN A 28 -10.96 2.29 -0.41
C GLN A 28 -10.09 1.02 -0.31
N GLY A 29 -9.23 0.92 0.71
CA GLY A 29 -8.30 -0.19 0.88
C GLY A 29 -7.19 0.14 1.86
N MET A 30 -6.36 -0.86 2.14
CA MET A 30 -5.24 -0.75 3.08
C MET A 30 -3.93 -1.09 2.39
N LEU A 31 -2.94 -0.20 2.48
CA LEU A 31 -1.58 -0.46 2.03
C LEU A 31 -0.89 -1.44 2.97
N LEU A 32 -0.25 -2.46 2.41
CA LEU A 32 0.56 -3.40 3.19
C LEU A 32 1.97 -2.82 3.36
N LEU A 33 2.36 -2.66 4.62
CA LEU A 33 3.63 -2.08 5.04
C LEU A 33 4.30 -3.03 6.03
N THR A 34 5.61 -3.14 5.96
CA THR A 34 6.43 -3.80 6.99
C THR A 34 7.05 -2.77 7.91
N THR A 35 7.30 -3.17 9.16
CA THR A 35 8.03 -2.36 10.13
C THR A 35 9.48 -2.84 10.14
N LYS A 36 10.41 -1.94 9.77
CA LYS A 36 11.85 -2.19 9.88
C LYS A 36 12.29 -2.16 11.34
N ALA A 37 13.47 -2.71 11.63
CA ALA A 37 14.06 -2.72 12.96
C ALA A 37 14.27 -1.31 13.57
N ASP A 38 14.39 -0.29 12.73
CA ASP A 38 14.50 1.11 13.15
C ASP A 38 13.15 1.81 13.40
N GLY A 39 12.04 1.05 13.36
CA GLY A 39 10.68 1.54 13.55
C GLY A 39 10.10 2.25 12.32
N LYS A 40 10.85 2.36 11.21
CA LYS A 40 10.32 2.94 9.98
C LYS A 40 9.48 1.93 9.22
N LEU A 41 8.44 2.42 8.57
CA LEU A 41 7.63 1.61 7.67
C LEU A 41 8.37 1.39 6.34
N SER A 42 8.06 0.30 5.65
CA SER A 42 8.55 0.00 4.31
C SER A 42 7.42 -0.58 3.50
N PHE A 43 7.30 -0.18 2.23
CA PHE A 43 6.33 -0.78 1.33
C PHE A 43 6.69 -2.24 1.06
N VAL A 44 5.67 -3.10 1.05
CA VAL A 44 5.78 -4.43 0.47
C VAL A 44 5.50 -4.31 -1.01
N THR A 45 6.46 -4.74 -1.82
CA THR A 45 6.40 -4.67 -3.29
C THR A 45 6.78 -6.03 -3.86
N PRO A 46 6.26 -6.41 -5.03
CA PRO A 46 6.74 -7.61 -5.72
C PRO A 46 8.22 -7.44 -6.11
N ASP A 47 8.92 -8.55 -6.30
CA ASP A 47 10.32 -8.58 -6.72
C ASP A 47 10.48 -8.12 -8.18
N GLU A 48 9.49 -8.46 -9.02
CA GLU A 48 9.41 -8.03 -10.42
C GLU A 48 8.25 -7.07 -10.65
N THR A 49 8.38 -6.23 -11.68
CA THR A 49 7.28 -5.37 -12.10
C THR A 49 6.16 -6.20 -12.70
N VAL A 50 5.00 -6.19 -12.06
CA VAL A 50 3.79 -6.88 -12.54
C VAL A 50 2.77 -5.88 -13.09
N GLU A 51 1.75 -6.37 -13.81
CA GLU A 51 0.61 -5.54 -14.18
C GLU A 51 -0.16 -5.08 -12.93
N ASN A 52 -0.71 -3.87 -12.95
CA ASN A 52 -1.49 -3.36 -11.83
C ASN A 52 -2.79 -4.14 -11.69
N GLY A 53 -3.13 -4.54 -10.46
CA GLY A 53 -4.38 -5.27 -10.16
C GLY A 53 -4.27 -6.79 -10.21
N ILE A 54 -3.06 -7.34 -10.41
CA ILE A 54 -2.82 -8.77 -10.25
C ILE A 54 -3.09 -9.19 -8.79
N GLU A 55 -3.80 -10.32 -8.64
CA GLU A 55 -4.15 -10.87 -7.34
C GLU A 55 -2.90 -11.34 -6.60
N ILE A 56 -2.84 -11.03 -5.30
CA ILE A 56 -1.81 -11.52 -4.39
C ILE A 56 -2.30 -12.87 -3.85
N GLY A 57 -1.53 -13.93 -4.12
CA GLY A 57 -1.80 -15.29 -3.64
C GLY A 57 -1.31 -15.58 -2.22
#